data_AF-A0A853KFL3-F1
#
_entry.id   AF-A0A853KFL3-F1
#
_cell.length_a   1.000
_cell.length_b   1.000
_cell.length_c   1.000
_cell.angle_alpha   90.00
_cell.angle_beta   90.00
_cell.angle_gamma   90.00
#
_symmetry.space_group_name_H-M   'P 1'
#
loop_
_entity.id
_entity.type
_entity.pdbx_description
1 polymer ?
#
loop_
_entity_poly.entity_id
_entity_poly.type
_entity_poly.pdbx_seq_one_letter_code
_entity_poly.pdbx_strand_id
1 'polypeptide(L)'
;MKYLPMMTEDEIRYVCSVLPLRESVLYFKRYPKDFGKVMPGFRATSLKSQEQVSGVLFRSRNQHFISSFIEKHIIQWIDDIGTSISEEMAAGASKESAWLQVLPHCFFVDKIGLYFKLTGEEHSEEFIAILGASIKLTKDSEKERKRMEVVLKDKSSEVRRVEAEFERVQSEYNETRKKLSERIGEIEVLKRTSAGLENLKETIQSLEQAIERLKQKAQEREVYIQGLKGELLSARDEQHHLKEKIRESIEKQRAKEYIEQEVFRKPRCPKDIDEFKDYLGYNLQDLGVPTDADYYVLLKDYLGEVLFQGKPVIVSRNTGMSLMKCVSNTLINTTDVPTLVFASDITERAIDSFLSRSKRIVCLDNFIGNYNETTLITISDRHKDKVIFLTVAYDRTLRYVPNELMKYCHYLNLNRIEEFTANKELSEDPSIVDETEVSNDIFTPDSRWSQLLRELLDEFGIRGALSAYKSARVSDEMSLSRLLAFDVLPYCVDVLQIAPFNTSERLVKYAGDGGRCSHKDLFKRWFA
;
A
#
# COMPACT_ATOMS: atom_id res chain seq x y z
N MET A 1 -51.64 30.79 -125.21
CA MET A 1 -50.88 31.93 -125.77
C MET A 1 -49.67 31.39 -126.53
N LYS A 2 -49.04 32.14 -127.43
CA LYS A 2 -47.72 31.80 -128.01
C LYS A 2 -46.71 32.82 -127.49
N TYR A 3 -45.81 32.40 -126.60
CA TYR A 3 -44.85 33.25 -125.90
C TYR A 3 -43.52 33.40 -126.63
N LEU A 4 -43.08 32.39 -127.40
CA LEU A 4 -41.81 32.44 -128.13
C LEU A 4 -41.68 33.66 -129.07
N PRO A 5 -42.73 34.13 -129.80
CA PRO A 5 -42.64 35.34 -130.62
C PRO A 5 -42.47 36.64 -129.81
N MET A 6 -42.76 36.62 -128.51
CA MET A 6 -42.68 37.79 -127.62
C MET A 6 -41.30 37.93 -126.95
N MET A 7 -40.42 36.94 -127.13
CA MET A 7 -39.13 36.85 -126.45
C MET A 7 -37.96 37.22 -127.35
N THR A 8 -36.91 37.83 -126.78
CA THR A 8 -35.63 38.05 -127.47
C THR A 8 -34.83 36.73 -127.54
N GLU A 9 -33.81 36.66 -128.39
CA GLU A 9 -32.96 35.46 -128.46
C GLU A 9 -32.31 35.10 -127.12
N ASP A 10 -31.88 36.10 -126.35
CA ASP A 10 -31.23 35.88 -125.05
C ASP A 10 -32.23 35.40 -123.97
N GLU A 11 -33.49 35.80 -124.07
CA GLU A 11 -34.57 35.29 -123.22
C GLU A 11 -34.92 33.84 -123.57
N ILE A 12 -35.03 33.52 -124.86
CA ILE A 12 -35.28 32.14 -125.31
C ILE A 12 -34.12 31.24 -124.90
N ARG A 13 -32.87 31.72 -125.02
CA ARG A 13 -31.68 30.98 -124.58
C ARG A 13 -31.71 30.70 -123.08
N TYR A 14 -32.12 31.68 -122.27
CA TYR A 14 -32.29 31.50 -120.83
C TYR A 14 -33.34 30.44 -120.51
N VAL A 15 -34.54 30.52 -121.10
CA VAL A 15 -35.60 29.52 -120.90
C VAL A 15 -35.10 28.12 -121.27
N CYS A 16 -34.43 27.98 -122.41
CA CYS A 16 -33.83 26.72 -122.82
C CYS A 16 -32.79 26.20 -121.80
N SER A 17 -32.08 27.09 -121.10
CA SER A 17 -31.06 26.72 -120.11
C SER A 17 -31.63 26.29 -118.76
N VAL A 18 -32.82 26.76 -118.39
CA VAL A 18 -33.48 26.42 -117.11
C VAL A 18 -34.48 25.27 -117.23
N LEU A 19 -34.84 24.86 -118.46
CA LEU A 19 -35.68 23.68 -118.72
C LEU A 19 -35.03 22.41 -118.13
N PRO A 20 -35.69 21.66 -117.24
CA PRO A 20 -35.06 20.52 -116.59
C PRO A 20 -34.53 19.47 -117.59
N LEU A 21 -33.24 19.09 -117.44
CA LEU A 21 -32.58 18.04 -118.23
C LEU A 21 -33.44 16.79 -118.34
N ARG A 22 -33.94 16.30 -117.21
CA ARG A 22 -34.68 15.05 -117.12
C ARG A 22 -35.98 15.11 -117.91
N GLU A 23 -36.73 16.20 -117.80
CA GLU A 23 -38.02 16.39 -118.46
C GLU A 23 -37.86 16.52 -119.97
N SER A 24 -36.87 17.30 -120.39
CA SER A 24 -36.53 17.49 -121.81
C SER A 24 -36.15 16.18 -122.49
N VAL A 25 -35.29 15.37 -121.85
CA VAL A 25 -34.89 14.05 -122.38
C VAL A 25 -36.08 13.08 -122.42
N LEU A 26 -36.95 13.10 -121.41
CA LEU A 26 -38.17 12.29 -121.39
C LEU A 26 -39.13 12.66 -122.51
N TYR A 27 -39.30 13.96 -122.78
CA TYR A 27 -40.14 14.43 -123.87
C TYR A 27 -39.63 13.98 -125.23
N PHE A 28 -38.33 14.13 -125.51
CA PHE A 28 -37.72 13.66 -126.76
C PHE A 28 -37.79 12.15 -126.94
N LYS A 29 -37.70 11.37 -125.85
CA LYS A 29 -37.92 9.91 -125.88
C LYS A 29 -39.34 9.54 -126.26
N ARG A 30 -40.33 10.31 -125.80
CA ARG A 30 -41.76 10.05 -126.04
C ARG A 30 -42.15 10.26 -127.51
N TYR A 31 -41.43 11.11 -128.23
CA TYR A 31 -41.71 11.46 -129.64
C TYR A 31 -40.47 11.27 -130.54
N PRO A 32 -40.00 10.03 -130.74
CA PRO A 32 -38.73 9.75 -131.40
C PRO A 32 -38.73 10.11 -132.89
N LYS A 33 -39.89 10.02 -133.58
CA LYS A 33 -40.01 10.38 -135.00
C LYS A 33 -39.83 11.89 -135.22
N ASP A 34 -40.37 12.71 -134.33
CA ASP A 34 -40.24 14.17 -134.44
C ASP A 34 -38.88 14.65 -133.92
N PHE A 35 -38.34 14.02 -132.87
CA PHE A 35 -36.97 14.25 -132.46
C PHE A 35 -35.94 13.88 -133.56
N GLY A 36 -36.17 12.81 -134.32
CA GLY A 36 -35.32 12.45 -135.45
C GLY A 36 -35.26 13.49 -136.57
N LYS A 37 -36.28 14.35 -136.70
CA LYS A 37 -36.29 15.50 -137.64
C LYS A 37 -35.50 16.69 -137.08
N VAL A 38 -35.48 16.84 -135.76
CA VAL A 38 -34.71 17.87 -135.03
C VAL A 38 -33.22 17.54 -135.03
N MET A 39 -32.88 16.27 -134.80
CA MET A 39 -31.51 15.79 -134.60
C MET A 39 -31.31 14.43 -135.31
N PRO A 40 -31.13 14.43 -136.65
CA PRO A 40 -30.99 13.19 -137.42
C PRO A 40 -29.79 12.35 -136.97
N GLY A 41 -30.00 11.03 -136.82
CA GLY A 41 -28.94 10.09 -136.45
C GLY A 41 -28.63 9.98 -134.94
N PHE A 42 -29.25 10.80 -134.08
CA PHE A 42 -29.05 10.76 -132.62
C PHE A 42 -30.26 10.22 -131.87
N ARG A 43 -30.03 9.60 -130.71
CA ARG A 43 -31.09 9.15 -129.79
C ARG A 43 -31.28 10.17 -128.68
N ALA A 44 -32.51 10.40 -128.22
CA ALA A 44 -32.78 11.33 -127.11
C ALA A 44 -31.93 11.08 -125.84
N THR A 45 -31.57 9.82 -125.56
CA THR A 45 -30.69 9.42 -124.43
C THR A 45 -29.25 9.89 -124.54
N SER A 46 -28.78 10.32 -125.71
CA SER A 46 -27.40 10.78 -125.88
C SER A 46 -27.16 12.17 -125.29
N LEU A 47 -28.22 12.92 -124.96
CA LEU A 47 -28.13 14.21 -124.28
C LEU A 47 -27.97 13.98 -122.76
N LYS A 48 -26.74 14.11 -122.25
CA LYS A 48 -26.37 13.80 -120.86
C LYS A 48 -26.18 15.04 -119.97
N SER A 49 -26.04 16.22 -120.57
CA SER A 49 -25.83 17.46 -119.82
C SER A 49 -26.86 18.53 -120.17
N GLN A 50 -27.02 19.48 -119.25
CA GLN A 50 -27.96 20.60 -119.38
C GLN A 50 -27.59 21.48 -120.59
N GLU A 51 -26.31 21.66 -120.89
CA GLU A 51 -25.81 22.44 -122.02
C GLU A 51 -26.19 21.81 -123.37
N GLN A 52 -26.15 20.49 -123.46
CA GLN A 52 -26.50 19.77 -124.69
C GLN A 52 -28.00 19.90 -125.00
N VAL A 53 -28.85 19.72 -123.98
CA VAL A 53 -30.30 19.85 -124.12
C VAL A 53 -30.69 21.27 -124.44
N SER A 54 -30.16 22.26 -123.71
CA SER A 54 -30.48 23.67 -123.94
C SER A 54 -30.08 24.11 -125.36
N GLY A 55 -28.92 23.67 -125.84
CA GLY A 55 -28.46 23.94 -127.20
C GLY A 55 -29.36 23.35 -128.30
N VAL A 56 -29.90 22.14 -128.10
CA VAL A 56 -30.84 21.52 -129.04
C VAL A 56 -32.18 22.26 -129.06
N LEU A 57 -32.72 22.57 -127.88
CA LEU A 57 -33.97 23.33 -127.73
C LEU A 57 -33.88 24.70 -128.40
N PHE A 58 -32.78 25.42 -128.18
CA PHE A 58 -32.60 26.77 -128.71
C PHE A 58 -32.44 26.81 -130.24
N ARG A 59 -31.64 25.89 -130.81
CA ARG A 59 -31.39 25.86 -132.27
C ARG A 59 -32.63 25.45 -133.06
N SER A 60 -33.43 24.55 -132.52
CA SER A 60 -34.58 23.99 -133.22
C SER A 60 -35.92 24.59 -132.77
N ARG A 61 -35.87 25.72 -132.06
CA ARG A 61 -37.03 26.42 -131.49
C ARG A 61 -38.16 26.71 -132.48
N ASN A 62 -37.85 26.96 -133.75
CA ASN A 62 -38.84 27.29 -134.78
C ASN A 62 -39.56 26.04 -135.32
N GLN A 63 -39.09 24.83 -135.00
CA GLN A 63 -39.78 23.61 -135.36
C GLN A 63 -41.00 23.41 -134.45
N HIS A 64 -42.15 23.02 -135.02
CA HIS A 64 -43.40 22.92 -134.25
C HIS A 64 -43.28 22.00 -133.01
N PHE A 65 -42.54 20.90 -133.15
CA PHE A 65 -42.30 19.95 -132.07
C PHE A 65 -41.56 20.58 -130.86
N ILE A 66 -40.53 21.39 -131.12
CA ILE A 66 -39.73 22.02 -130.06
C ILE A 66 -40.41 23.28 -129.52
N SER A 67 -40.98 24.11 -130.39
CA SER A 67 -41.77 25.28 -129.95
C SER A 67 -42.91 24.86 -129.03
N SER A 68 -43.70 23.85 -129.42
CA SER A 68 -44.82 23.35 -128.59
C SER A 68 -44.36 22.88 -127.21
N PHE A 69 -43.18 22.24 -127.11
CA PHE A 69 -42.60 21.82 -125.84
C PHE A 69 -42.22 23.01 -124.96
N ILE A 70 -41.46 23.96 -125.51
CA ILE A 70 -41.00 25.14 -124.76
C ILE A 70 -42.20 25.97 -124.30
N GLU A 71 -43.18 26.20 -125.19
CA GLU A 71 -44.40 26.94 -124.88
C GLU A 71 -45.21 26.30 -123.75
N LYS A 72 -45.35 24.98 -123.74
CA LYS A 72 -46.05 24.27 -122.66
C LYS A 72 -45.39 24.44 -121.30
N HIS A 73 -44.06 24.38 -121.25
CA HIS A 73 -43.33 24.58 -120.00
C HIS A 73 -43.41 26.04 -119.53
N ILE A 74 -43.33 27.00 -120.45
CA ILE A 74 -43.54 28.42 -120.09
C ILE A 74 -44.94 28.62 -119.51
N ILE A 75 -45.98 28.07 -120.13
CA ILE A 75 -47.36 28.11 -119.62
C ILE A 75 -47.40 27.54 -118.20
N GLN A 76 -46.89 26.31 -118.02
CA GLN A 76 -46.92 25.63 -116.73
C GLN A 76 -46.18 26.44 -115.65
N TRP A 77 -45.01 26.97 -115.95
CA TRP A 77 -44.25 27.76 -114.98
C TRP A 77 -44.96 29.05 -114.59
N ILE A 78 -45.57 29.74 -115.55
CA ILE A 78 -46.34 30.95 -115.27
C ILE A 78 -47.55 30.61 -114.39
N ASP A 79 -48.27 29.53 -114.69
CA ASP A 79 -49.43 29.07 -113.94
C ASP A 79 -49.06 28.65 -112.51
N ASP A 80 -47.97 27.88 -112.35
CA ASP A 80 -47.47 27.42 -111.05
C ASP A 80 -47.02 28.59 -110.17
N ILE A 81 -46.28 29.54 -110.76
CA ILE A 81 -45.83 30.75 -110.06
C ILE A 81 -47.03 31.63 -109.71
N GLY A 82 -47.98 31.82 -110.64
CA GLY A 82 -49.19 32.60 -110.41
C GLY A 82 -50.08 32.01 -109.32
N THR A 83 -50.22 30.68 -109.28
CA THR A 83 -50.92 29.95 -108.21
C THR A 83 -50.24 30.17 -106.86
N SER A 84 -48.92 29.97 -106.81
CA SER A 84 -48.15 30.15 -105.57
C SER A 84 -48.20 31.60 -105.05
N ILE A 85 -48.12 32.60 -105.93
CA ILE A 85 -48.28 34.01 -105.55
C ILE A 85 -49.69 34.27 -105.03
N SER A 86 -50.72 33.70 -105.66
CA SER A 86 -52.12 33.87 -105.24
C SER A 86 -52.37 33.25 -103.86
N GLU A 87 -51.75 32.10 -103.57
CA GLU A 87 -51.82 31.46 -102.26
C GLU A 87 -51.18 32.33 -101.16
N GLU A 88 -50.00 32.89 -101.40
CA GLU A 88 -49.34 33.82 -100.45
C GLU A 88 -50.17 35.10 -100.25
N MET A 89 -50.75 35.65 -101.32
CA MET A 89 -51.63 36.81 -101.23
C MET A 89 -52.93 36.49 -100.46
N ALA A 90 -53.51 35.31 -100.64
CA ALA A 90 -54.66 34.84 -99.88
C ALA A 90 -54.33 34.65 -98.39
N ALA A 91 -53.07 34.33 -98.07
CA ALA A 91 -52.56 34.28 -96.70
C ALA A 91 -52.28 35.68 -96.09
N GLY A 92 -52.54 36.76 -96.83
CA GLY A 92 -52.43 38.14 -96.36
C GLY A 92 -51.14 38.86 -96.76
N ALA A 93 -50.28 38.28 -97.60
CA ALA A 93 -49.10 38.95 -98.11
C ALA A 93 -49.46 40.05 -99.13
N SER A 94 -48.69 41.15 -99.14
CA SER A 94 -48.74 42.08 -100.28
C SER A 94 -48.21 41.39 -101.54
N LYS A 95 -48.55 41.92 -102.71
CA LYS A 95 -48.11 41.34 -103.99
C LYS A 95 -46.58 41.30 -104.09
N GLU A 96 -45.91 42.36 -103.64
CA GLU A 96 -44.45 42.46 -103.62
C GLU A 96 -43.82 41.47 -102.62
N SER A 97 -44.47 41.25 -101.48
CA SER A 97 -44.04 40.26 -100.49
C SER A 97 -44.18 38.84 -101.04
N ALA A 98 -45.30 38.53 -101.70
CA ALA A 98 -45.52 37.24 -102.34
C ALA A 98 -44.48 36.98 -103.44
N TRP A 99 -44.10 38.01 -104.21
CA TRP A 99 -42.99 37.91 -105.16
C TRP A 99 -41.65 37.59 -104.49
N LEU A 100 -41.32 38.26 -103.39
CA LEU A 100 -40.07 38.01 -102.65
C LEU A 100 -40.01 36.61 -102.01
N GLN A 101 -41.16 35.97 -101.78
CA GLN A 101 -41.25 34.61 -101.24
C GLN A 101 -41.21 33.55 -102.35
N VAL A 102 -41.93 33.75 -103.45
CA VAL A 102 -42.12 32.72 -104.49
C VAL A 102 -41.02 32.74 -105.55
N LEU A 103 -40.65 33.93 -106.03
CA LEU A 103 -39.74 34.07 -107.16
C LEU A 103 -38.27 33.63 -106.91
N PRO A 104 -37.72 33.64 -105.68
CA PRO A 104 -36.40 33.03 -105.41
C PRO A 104 -36.31 31.53 -105.70
N HIS A 105 -37.45 30.86 -105.77
CA HIS A 105 -37.55 29.42 -105.98
C HIS A 105 -38.07 29.05 -107.37
N CYS A 106 -38.33 30.04 -108.24
CA CYS A 106 -38.90 29.82 -109.55
C CYS A 106 -37.83 29.63 -110.66
N PHE A 107 -38.27 29.15 -111.83
CA PHE A 107 -37.41 28.96 -113.00
C PHE A 107 -36.95 30.27 -113.66
N PHE A 108 -37.55 31.41 -113.32
CA PHE A 108 -37.16 32.74 -113.80
C PHE A 108 -36.24 33.50 -112.84
N VAL A 109 -35.76 32.87 -111.75
CA VAL A 109 -35.02 33.52 -110.66
C VAL A 109 -33.85 34.42 -111.10
N ASP A 110 -33.16 34.06 -112.19
CA ASP A 110 -32.01 34.82 -112.69
C ASP A 110 -32.39 35.81 -113.82
N LYS A 111 -33.64 35.79 -114.31
CA LYS A 111 -34.22 36.74 -115.27
C LYS A 111 -35.68 37.06 -114.94
N ILE A 112 -35.93 37.67 -113.78
CA ILE A 112 -37.29 38.00 -113.30
C ILE A 112 -38.04 38.96 -114.25
N GLY A 113 -37.34 39.86 -114.94
CA GLY A 113 -37.97 40.71 -115.96
C GLY A 113 -38.65 39.92 -117.09
N LEU A 114 -38.17 38.70 -117.37
CA LEU A 114 -38.80 37.82 -118.34
C LEU A 114 -40.16 37.30 -117.83
N TYR A 115 -40.29 37.01 -116.53
CA TYR A 115 -41.56 36.57 -115.96
C TYR A 115 -42.65 37.64 -116.10
N PHE A 116 -42.35 38.91 -115.77
CA PHE A 116 -43.30 40.01 -115.91
C PHE A 116 -43.67 40.27 -117.37
N LYS A 117 -42.67 40.23 -118.26
CA LYS A 117 -42.88 40.35 -119.70
C LYS A 117 -43.85 39.28 -120.25
N LEU A 118 -43.74 38.04 -119.78
CA LEU A 118 -44.58 36.94 -120.25
C LEU A 118 -45.98 36.93 -119.63
N THR A 119 -46.14 37.48 -118.43
CA THR A 119 -47.45 37.64 -117.76
C THR A 119 -48.20 38.90 -118.21
N GLY A 120 -47.54 39.78 -118.98
CA GLY A 120 -48.11 41.03 -119.44
C GLY A 120 -48.20 42.11 -118.36
N GLU A 121 -47.44 41.96 -117.27
CA GLU A 121 -47.36 42.98 -116.23
C GLU A 121 -46.23 43.97 -116.53
N GLU A 122 -46.59 45.24 -116.74
CA GLU A 122 -45.62 46.30 -117.00
C GLU A 122 -45.10 46.91 -115.69
N HIS A 123 -43.78 46.88 -115.50
CA HIS A 123 -43.08 47.45 -114.36
C HIS A 123 -41.84 48.23 -114.83
N SER A 124 -41.38 49.20 -114.04
CA SER A 124 -40.17 49.96 -114.37
C SER A 124 -38.90 49.08 -114.31
N GLU A 125 -37.90 49.39 -115.14
CA GLU A 125 -36.63 48.66 -115.13
C GLU A 125 -35.94 48.70 -113.75
N GLU A 126 -36.05 49.83 -113.06
CA GLU A 126 -35.56 50.03 -111.70
C GLU A 126 -36.24 49.09 -110.69
N PHE A 127 -37.56 48.93 -110.79
CA PHE A 127 -38.33 48.02 -109.94
C PHE A 127 -37.91 46.56 -110.17
N ILE A 128 -37.81 46.14 -111.44
CA ILE A 128 -37.37 44.78 -111.79
C ILE A 128 -35.94 44.52 -111.30
N ALA A 129 -35.05 45.50 -111.38
CA ALA A 129 -33.67 45.37 -110.89
C ALA A 129 -33.60 45.22 -109.37
N ILE A 130 -34.35 46.05 -108.62
CA ILE A 130 -34.41 45.98 -107.15
C ILE A 130 -35.02 44.65 -106.70
N LEU A 131 -36.13 44.23 -107.32
CA LEU A 131 -36.78 42.97 -106.97
C LEU A 131 -35.88 41.78 -107.30
N GLY A 132 -35.22 41.78 -108.47
CA GLY A 132 -34.26 40.75 -108.85
C GLY A 132 -33.07 40.66 -107.89
N ALA A 133 -32.52 41.78 -107.43
CA ALA A 133 -31.45 41.81 -106.43
C ALA A 133 -31.92 41.27 -105.06
N SER A 134 -33.14 41.64 -104.66
CA SER A 134 -33.75 41.21 -103.40
C SER A 134 -34.01 39.70 -103.39
N ILE A 135 -34.54 39.17 -104.49
CA ILE A 135 -34.76 37.73 -104.70
C ILE A 135 -33.46 36.95 -104.57
N LYS A 136 -32.38 37.44 -105.19
CA LYS A 136 -31.06 36.82 -105.11
C LYS A 136 -30.52 36.82 -103.68
N LEU A 137 -30.66 37.93 -102.95
CA LEU A 137 -30.27 38.04 -101.55
C LEU A 137 -31.01 37.03 -100.66
N THR A 138 -32.32 36.84 -100.88
CA THR A 138 -33.15 35.86 -100.15
C THR A 138 -32.63 34.43 -100.36
N LYS A 139 -32.36 34.05 -101.62
CA LYS A 139 -31.81 32.73 -101.98
C LYS A 139 -30.46 32.46 -101.30
N ASP A 140 -29.57 33.43 -101.31
CA ASP A 140 -28.24 33.29 -100.71
C ASP A 140 -28.32 33.25 -99.18
N SER A 141 -29.19 34.05 -98.56
CA SER A 141 -29.39 34.07 -97.11
C SER A 141 -29.94 32.74 -96.58
N GLU A 142 -30.88 32.11 -97.29
CA GLU A 142 -31.43 30.83 -96.86
C GLU A 142 -30.38 29.69 -96.94
N LYS A 143 -29.51 29.73 -97.96
CA LYS A 143 -28.39 28.79 -98.07
C LYS A 143 -27.45 28.90 -96.88
N GLU A 144 -27.16 30.11 -96.41
CA GLU A 144 -26.29 30.34 -95.26
C GLU A 144 -26.96 29.95 -93.93
N ARG A 145 -28.27 30.20 -93.78
CA ARG A 145 -29.06 29.71 -92.63
C ARG A 145 -28.94 28.20 -92.46
N LYS A 146 -29.14 27.43 -93.55
CA LYS A 146 -29.04 25.96 -93.53
C LYS A 146 -27.64 25.48 -93.14
N ARG A 147 -26.59 26.20 -93.53
CA ARG A 147 -25.21 25.90 -93.10
C ARG A 147 -25.03 26.15 -91.60
N MET A 148 -25.50 27.28 -91.08
CA MET A 148 -25.41 27.60 -89.66
C MET A 148 -26.18 26.63 -88.77
N GLU A 149 -27.36 26.15 -89.20
CA GLU A 149 -28.13 25.14 -88.46
C GLU A 149 -27.36 23.83 -88.26
N VAL A 150 -26.62 23.38 -89.29
CA VAL A 150 -25.75 22.20 -89.18
C VAL A 150 -24.64 22.44 -88.17
N VAL A 151 -23.95 23.59 -88.26
CA VAL A 151 -22.86 23.95 -87.33
C VAL A 151 -23.37 24.06 -85.88
N LEU A 152 -24.54 24.66 -85.67
CA LEU A 152 -25.15 24.81 -84.35
C LEU A 152 -25.48 23.44 -83.75
N LYS A 153 -26.02 22.52 -84.55
CA LYS A 153 -26.32 21.15 -84.10
C LYS A 153 -25.04 20.43 -83.69
N ASP A 154 -23.99 20.51 -84.49
CA ASP A 154 -22.70 19.90 -84.16
C ASP A 154 -22.13 20.48 -82.86
N LYS A 155 -22.11 21.82 -82.72
CA LYS A 155 -21.61 22.47 -81.50
C LYS A 155 -22.45 22.14 -80.27
N SER A 156 -23.77 22.04 -80.40
CA SER A 156 -24.65 21.63 -79.29
C SER A 156 -24.36 20.20 -78.81
N SER A 157 -24.03 19.29 -79.73
CA SER A 157 -23.64 17.92 -79.38
C SER A 157 -22.29 17.87 -78.67
N GLU A 158 -21.35 18.74 -79.08
CA GLU A 158 -20.03 18.86 -78.46
C GLU A 158 -20.11 19.43 -77.04
N VAL A 159 -20.94 20.45 -76.81
CA VAL A 159 -21.19 21.01 -75.46
C VAL A 159 -21.74 19.93 -74.53
N ARG A 160 -22.77 19.18 -74.94
CA ARG A 160 -23.33 18.09 -74.13
C ARG A 160 -22.30 17.03 -73.76
N ARG A 161 -21.38 16.71 -74.69
CA ARG A 161 -20.29 15.76 -74.42
C ARG A 161 -19.33 16.29 -73.36
N VAL A 162 -18.94 17.57 -73.47
CA VAL A 162 -18.03 18.22 -72.51
C VAL A 162 -18.67 18.34 -71.13
N GLU A 163 -19.96 18.69 -71.06
CA GLU A 163 -20.70 18.77 -69.78
C GLU A 163 -20.74 17.40 -69.07
N ALA A 164 -21.06 16.33 -69.80
CA ALA A 164 -21.07 14.98 -69.23
C ALA A 164 -19.67 14.53 -68.74
N GLU A 165 -18.61 14.91 -69.47
CA GLU A 165 -17.24 14.63 -69.06
C GLU A 165 -16.83 15.44 -67.82
N PHE A 166 -17.25 16.70 -67.73
CA PHE A 166 -17.03 17.55 -66.58
C PHE A 166 -17.70 16.98 -65.32
N GLU A 167 -18.96 16.55 -65.42
CA GLU A 167 -19.68 15.92 -64.31
C GLU A 167 -18.98 14.65 -63.82
N ARG A 168 -18.52 13.80 -64.75
CA ARG A 168 -17.76 12.58 -64.43
C ARG A 168 -16.49 12.92 -63.66
N VAL A 169 -15.67 13.83 -64.18
CA VAL A 169 -14.41 14.26 -63.54
C VAL A 169 -14.67 14.90 -62.18
N GLN A 170 -15.74 15.68 -62.04
CA GLN A 170 -16.09 16.30 -60.77
C GLN A 170 -16.51 15.27 -59.71
N SER A 171 -17.24 14.23 -60.11
CA SER A 171 -17.57 13.11 -59.22
C SER A 171 -16.31 12.36 -58.77
N GLU A 172 -15.41 12.02 -59.70
CA GLU A 172 -14.14 11.36 -59.39
C GLU A 172 -13.25 12.19 -58.46
N TYR A 173 -13.17 13.51 -58.70
CA TYR A 173 -12.44 14.44 -57.84
C TYR A 173 -12.99 14.45 -56.40
N ASN A 174 -14.31 14.54 -56.25
CA ASN A 174 -14.95 14.56 -54.94
C ASN A 174 -14.73 13.25 -54.17
N GLU A 175 -14.80 12.11 -54.84
CA GLU A 175 -14.54 10.80 -54.23
C GLU A 175 -13.08 10.67 -53.80
N THR A 176 -12.15 11.12 -54.64
CA THR A 176 -10.71 11.12 -54.32
C THR A 176 -10.40 12.06 -53.15
N ARG A 177 -11.03 13.24 -53.10
CA ARG A 177 -10.89 14.19 -52.00
C ARG A 177 -11.38 13.60 -50.67
N LYS A 178 -12.50 12.85 -50.69
CA LYS A 178 -13.02 12.16 -49.51
C LYS A 178 -12.03 11.10 -49.01
N LYS A 179 -11.54 10.24 -49.92
CA LYS A 179 -10.51 9.23 -49.60
C LYS A 179 -9.24 9.86 -49.03
N LEU A 180 -8.80 10.99 -49.57
CA LEU A 180 -7.64 11.72 -49.06
C LEU A 180 -7.87 12.22 -47.62
N SER A 181 -9.04 12.78 -47.33
CA SER A 181 -9.40 13.22 -45.97
C SER A 181 -9.42 12.07 -44.97
N GLU A 182 -9.96 10.91 -45.36
CA GLU A 182 -9.98 9.71 -44.52
C GLU A 182 -8.56 9.22 -44.22
N ARG A 183 -7.69 9.17 -45.24
CA ARG A 183 -6.27 8.80 -45.09
C ARG A 183 -5.50 9.77 -44.19
N ILE A 184 -5.77 11.07 -44.27
CA ILE A 184 -5.16 12.06 -43.36
C ILE A 184 -5.57 11.77 -41.90
N GLY A 185 -6.86 11.48 -41.65
CA GLY A 185 -7.33 11.11 -40.32
C GLY A 185 -6.67 9.83 -39.78
N GLU A 186 -6.52 8.80 -40.62
CA GLU A 186 -5.80 7.57 -40.27
C GLU A 186 -4.34 7.85 -39.90
N ILE A 187 -3.65 8.70 -40.67
CA ILE A 187 -2.25 9.10 -40.40
C ILE A 187 -2.14 9.81 -39.05
N GLU A 188 -3.07 10.70 -38.71
CA GLU A 188 -3.06 11.39 -37.41
C GLU A 188 -3.26 10.44 -36.23
N VAL A 189 -4.16 9.45 -36.37
CA VAL A 189 -4.35 8.40 -35.37
C VAL A 189 -3.08 7.57 -35.22
N LEU A 190 -2.48 7.13 -36.33
CA LEU A 190 -1.23 6.37 -36.31
C LEU A 190 -0.08 7.15 -35.67
N LYS A 191 0.04 8.46 -35.94
CA LYS A 191 1.04 9.31 -35.29
C LYS A 191 0.84 9.39 -33.78
N ARG A 192 -0.41 9.56 -33.31
CA ARG A 192 -0.73 9.56 -31.87
C ARG A 192 -0.39 8.23 -31.21
N THR A 193 -0.72 7.12 -31.86
CA THR A 193 -0.39 5.77 -31.38
C THR A 193 1.12 5.56 -31.33
N SER A 194 1.86 5.98 -32.38
CA SER A 194 3.33 5.87 -32.41
C SER A 194 3.99 6.67 -31.28
N ALA A 195 3.52 7.90 -31.01
CA ALA A 195 4.02 8.68 -29.88
C ALA A 195 3.72 8.01 -28.54
N GLY A 196 2.53 7.43 -28.38
CA GLY A 196 2.17 6.65 -27.19
C GLY A 196 3.07 5.43 -26.98
N LEU A 197 3.44 4.72 -28.07
CA LEU A 197 4.36 3.58 -28.02
C LEU A 197 5.78 4.00 -27.61
N GLU A 198 6.28 5.14 -28.08
CA GLU A 198 7.60 5.64 -27.67
C GLU A 198 7.63 5.98 -26.17
N ASN A 199 6.60 6.64 -25.65
CA ASN A 199 6.47 6.89 -24.20
C ASN A 199 6.43 5.60 -23.37
N LEU A 200 5.70 4.59 -23.85
CA LEU A 200 5.64 3.27 -23.21
C LEU A 200 7.02 2.60 -23.20
N LYS A 201 7.77 2.70 -24.30
CA LYS A 201 9.12 2.16 -24.42
C LYS A 201 10.11 2.85 -23.48
N GLU A 202 10.04 4.17 -23.33
CA GLU A 202 10.81 4.92 -22.34
C GLU A 202 10.48 4.48 -20.91
N THR A 203 9.19 4.28 -20.62
CA THR A 203 8.72 3.79 -19.32
C THR A 203 9.24 2.38 -19.04
N ILE A 204 9.19 1.47 -20.02
CA ILE A 204 9.73 0.11 -19.91
C ILE A 204 11.24 0.15 -19.63
N GLN A 205 12.02 0.97 -20.35
CA GLN A 205 13.46 1.11 -20.09
C GLN A 205 13.74 1.62 -18.67
N SER A 206 12.96 2.57 -18.17
CA SER A 206 13.08 3.07 -16.80
C SER A 206 12.79 1.98 -15.77
N LEU A 207 11.73 1.19 -15.98
CA LEU A 207 11.37 0.07 -15.11
C LEU A 207 12.41 -1.06 -15.14
N GLU A 208 12.97 -1.38 -16.31
CA GLU A 208 14.05 -2.36 -16.45
C GLU A 208 15.29 -1.94 -15.67
N GLN A 209 15.69 -0.66 -15.75
CA GLN A 209 16.78 -0.13 -14.94
C GLN A 209 16.49 -0.20 -13.43
N ALA A 210 15.24 0.08 -13.03
CA ALA A 210 14.83 -0.02 -11.63
C ALA A 210 14.87 -1.47 -11.13
N ILE A 211 14.41 -2.43 -11.94
CA ILE A 211 14.47 -3.87 -11.65
C ILE A 211 15.92 -4.31 -11.48
N GLU A 212 16.82 -3.89 -12.37
CA GLU A 212 18.23 -4.26 -12.30
C GLU A 212 18.90 -3.72 -11.02
N ARG A 213 18.62 -2.46 -10.65
CA ARG A 213 19.08 -1.89 -9.37
C ARG A 213 18.53 -2.65 -8.17
N LEU A 214 17.27 -3.07 -8.22
CA LEU A 214 16.65 -3.85 -7.14
C LEU A 214 17.26 -5.25 -7.03
N LYS A 215 17.58 -5.91 -8.17
CA LYS A 215 18.30 -7.18 -8.19
C LYS A 215 19.68 -7.07 -7.58
N GLN A 216 20.44 -6.03 -7.92
CA GLN A 216 21.75 -5.77 -7.31
C GLN A 216 21.65 -5.61 -5.79
N LYS A 217 20.71 -4.77 -5.32
CA LYS A 217 20.46 -4.61 -3.87
C LYS A 217 20.03 -5.91 -3.19
N ALA A 218 19.21 -6.73 -3.84
CA ALA A 218 18.81 -8.03 -3.31
C ALA A 218 20.02 -8.96 -3.18
N GLN A 219 20.91 -8.96 -4.17
CA GLN A 219 22.13 -9.76 -4.16
C GLN A 219 23.13 -9.29 -3.09
N GLU A 220 23.32 -7.98 -2.92
CA GLU A 220 24.13 -7.40 -1.83
C GLU A 220 23.57 -7.82 -0.46
N ARG A 221 22.25 -7.77 -0.28
CA ARG A 221 21.59 -8.20 0.96
C ARG A 221 21.75 -9.69 1.20
N GLU A 222 21.68 -10.52 0.17
CA GLU A 222 21.88 -11.97 0.30
C GLU A 222 23.31 -12.29 0.75
N VAL A 223 24.32 -11.62 0.16
CA VAL A 223 25.72 -11.74 0.59
C VAL A 223 25.88 -11.30 2.05
N TYR A 224 25.25 -10.19 2.43
CA TYR A 224 25.28 -9.71 3.82
C TYR A 224 24.61 -10.70 4.80
N ILE A 225 23.46 -11.27 4.43
CA ILE A 225 22.78 -12.31 5.22
C ILE A 225 23.64 -13.56 5.34
N GLN A 226 24.34 -13.97 4.28
CA GLN A 226 25.28 -15.09 4.34
C GLN A 226 26.46 -14.79 5.27
N GLY A 227 26.98 -13.56 5.24
CA GLY A 227 27.99 -13.09 6.19
C GLY A 227 27.50 -13.18 7.65
N LEU A 228 26.33 -12.63 7.94
CA LEU A 228 25.71 -12.70 9.27
C LEU A 228 25.41 -14.15 9.70
N LYS A 229 24.99 -15.03 8.78
CA LYS A 229 24.81 -16.45 9.06
C LYS A 229 26.13 -17.13 9.41
N GLY A 230 27.21 -16.77 8.73
CA GLY A 230 28.57 -17.22 9.04
C GLY A 230 29.02 -16.76 10.43
N GLU A 231 28.87 -15.47 10.73
CA GLU A 231 29.14 -14.91 12.06
C GLU A 231 28.29 -15.57 13.14
N LEU A 232 27.01 -15.83 12.87
CA LEU A 232 26.10 -16.48 13.81
C LEU A 232 26.45 -17.96 14.01
N LEU A 233 26.92 -18.66 12.97
CA LEU A 233 27.48 -20.01 13.09
C LEU A 233 28.73 -20.00 13.96
N SER A 234 29.69 -19.12 13.69
CA SER A 234 30.91 -18.98 14.50
C SER A 234 30.59 -18.61 15.95
N ALA A 235 29.69 -17.65 16.18
CA ALA A 235 29.25 -17.28 17.52
C ALA A 235 28.49 -18.42 18.23
N ARG A 236 27.75 -19.26 17.48
CA ARG A 236 27.08 -20.44 18.02
C ARG A 236 28.06 -21.54 18.37
N ASP A 237 29.09 -21.74 17.58
CA ASP A 237 30.17 -22.69 17.86
C ASP A 237 31.01 -22.22 19.04
N GLU A 238 31.33 -20.92 19.12
CA GLU A 238 31.93 -20.31 20.31
C GLU A 238 31.01 -20.45 21.52
N GLN A 239 29.72 -20.18 21.39
CA GLN A 239 28.75 -20.37 22.46
C GLN A 239 28.67 -21.84 22.89
N HIS A 240 28.73 -22.80 21.95
CA HIS A 240 28.75 -24.22 22.25
C HIS A 240 30.02 -24.60 23.01
N HIS A 241 31.17 -24.12 22.54
CA HIS A 241 32.46 -24.34 23.17
C HIS A 241 32.55 -23.71 24.56
N LEU A 242 32.02 -22.49 24.74
CA LEU A 242 31.86 -21.83 26.03
C LEU A 242 30.86 -22.57 26.92
N LYS A 243 29.74 -23.05 26.37
CA LYS A 243 28.76 -23.85 27.13
C LYS A 243 29.35 -25.18 27.56
N GLU A 244 30.15 -25.84 26.75
CA GLU A 244 30.87 -27.07 27.13
C GLU A 244 31.93 -26.75 28.19
N LYS A 245 32.74 -25.70 28.02
CA LYS A 245 33.69 -25.27 29.06
C LYS A 245 33.02 -24.87 30.36
N ILE A 246 31.89 -24.17 30.30
CA ILE A 246 31.08 -23.78 31.45
C ILE A 246 30.42 -25.02 32.04
N ARG A 247 29.95 -25.98 31.24
CA ARG A 247 29.37 -27.23 31.72
C ARG A 247 30.43 -28.10 32.40
N GLU A 248 31.62 -28.23 31.83
CA GLU A 248 32.75 -28.92 32.47
C GLU A 248 33.21 -28.20 33.73
N SER A 249 33.21 -26.85 33.72
CA SER A 249 33.53 -26.06 34.91
C SER A 249 32.45 -26.21 35.97
N ILE A 250 31.16 -26.18 35.61
CA ILE A 250 30.01 -26.39 36.48
C ILE A 250 29.92 -27.84 36.94
N GLU A 251 30.31 -28.84 36.14
CA GLU A 251 30.35 -30.25 36.56
C GLU A 251 31.55 -30.48 37.49
N LYS A 252 32.69 -29.81 37.29
CA LYS A 252 33.80 -29.78 38.27
C LYS A 252 33.44 -28.99 39.53
N GLN A 253 32.67 -27.90 39.40
CA GLN A 253 32.19 -27.08 40.51
C GLN A 253 31.08 -27.78 41.27
N ARG A 254 30.15 -28.47 40.60
CA ARG A 254 29.09 -29.29 41.18
C ARG A 254 29.62 -30.60 41.72
N ALA A 255 30.67 -31.19 41.15
CA ALA A 255 31.36 -32.31 41.80
C ALA A 255 32.07 -31.85 43.07
N LYS A 256 32.60 -30.61 43.12
CA LYS A 256 33.10 -29.99 44.35
C LYS A 256 31.98 -29.61 45.34
N GLU A 257 30.91 -28.98 44.86
CA GLU A 257 29.78 -28.51 45.67
C GLU A 257 28.89 -29.66 46.13
N TYR A 258 28.77 -30.76 45.40
CA TYR A 258 28.05 -31.97 45.83
C TYR A 258 28.86 -32.75 46.87
N ILE A 259 30.20 -32.61 46.86
CA ILE A 259 31.08 -33.11 47.93
C ILE A 259 31.07 -32.14 49.14
N GLU A 260 30.87 -30.83 48.94
CA GLU A 260 30.81 -29.82 50.02
C GLU A 260 29.39 -29.61 50.63
N GLN A 261 28.31 -29.89 49.89
CA GLN A 261 26.91 -29.73 50.33
C GLN A 261 26.42 -30.87 51.25
N GLU A 262 27.17 -31.98 51.34
CA GLU A 262 26.92 -33.02 52.36
C GLU A 262 27.55 -32.69 53.72
N VAL A 263 28.25 -31.56 53.87
CA VAL A 263 28.81 -31.14 55.16
C VAL A 263 27.86 -30.15 55.83
N PHE A 264 26.96 -30.65 56.68
CA PHE A 264 26.27 -29.80 57.65
C PHE A 264 27.31 -28.96 58.41
N ARG A 265 27.22 -27.63 58.28
CA ARG A 265 28.12 -26.73 59.01
C ARG A 265 27.87 -26.88 60.51
N LYS A 266 28.94 -26.99 61.30
CA LYS A 266 28.85 -27.09 62.75
C LYS A 266 28.71 -25.70 63.37
N PRO A 267 28.01 -25.56 64.51
CA PRO A 267 28.04 -24.35 65.29
C PRO A 267 29.46 -23.89 65.61
N ARG A 268 29.68 -22.57 65.57
CA ARG A 268 30.93 -21.92 66.00
C ARG A 268 30.70 -21.16 67.29
N CYS A 269 31.68 -21.21 68.18
CA CYS A 269 31.69 -20.54 69.46
C CYS A 269 33.08 -19.92 69.69
N PRO A 270 33.18 -18.78 70.40
CA PRO A 270 34.45 -18.28 70.92
C PRO A 270 35.29 -19.36 71.61
N LYS A 271 36.59 -19.40 71.34
CA LYS A 271 37.56 -20.26 72.04
C LYS A 271 37.58 -19.95 73.53
N ASP A 272 37.55 -18.66 73.84
CA ASP A 272 37.40 -18.12 75.18
C ASP A 272 36.06 -17.37 75.26
N ILE A 273 35.09 -18.00 75.90
CA ILE A 273 33.75 -17.40 76.05
C ILE A 273 33.75 -16.23 77.04
N ASP A 274 34.69 -16.23 77.99
CA ASP A 274 34.77 -15.15 78.99
C ASP A 274 35.42 -13.91 78.37
N GLU A 275 36.41 -14.07 77.47
CA GLU A 275 36.91 -12.98 76.62
C GLU A 275 35.78 -12.33 75.81
N PHE A 276 34.95 -13.15 75.14
CA PHE A 276 33.79 -12.65 74.41
C PHE A 276 32.84 -11.86 75.33
N LYS A 277 32.55 -12.39 76.52
CA LYS A 277 31.66 -11.71 77.48
C LYS A 277 32.24 -10.38 77.93
N ASP A 278 33.55 -10.28 78.13
CA ASP A 278 34.18 -9.04 78.58
C ASP A 278 34.12 -7.95 77.52
N TYR A 279 34.49 -8.27 76.28
CA TYR A 279 34.34 -7.34 75.16
C TYR A 279 32.88 -6.97 74.88
N LEU A 280 31.95 -7.94 75.00
CA LEU A 280 30.52 -7.65 74.93
C LEU A 280 30.11 -6.69 76.05
N GLY A 281 30.66 -6.86 77.26
CA GLY A 281 30.42 -5.98 78.39
C GLY A 281 30.80 -4.52 78.11
N TYR A 282 31.97 -4.28 77.52
CA TYR A 282 32.38 -2.92 77.13
C TYR A 282 31.40 -2.31 76.12
N ASN A 283 30.96 -3.09 75.13
CA ASN A 283 29.97 -2.64 74.15
C ASN A 283 28.59 -2.35 74.78
N LEU A 284 28.16 -3.15 75.76
CA LEU A 284 26.92 -2.91 76.50
C LEU A 284 27.02 -1.66 77.37
N GLN A 285 28.16 -1.44 78.02
CA GLN A 285 28.42 -0.23 78.80
C GLN A 285 28.43 1.02 77.92
N ASP A 286 29.04 0.95 76.75
CA ASP A 286 29.05 2.04 75.76
C ASP A 286 27.66 2.34 75.21
N LEU A 287 26.82 1.32 75.00
CA LEU A 287 25.40 1.48 74.68
C LEU A 287 24.65 2.23 75.81
N GLY A 288 25.14 2.12 77.04
CA GLY A 288 24.62 2.81 78.23
C GLY A 288 24.13 1.86 79.31
N VAL A 289 24.23 0.54 79.13
CA VAL A 289 23.72 -0.46 80.07
C VAL A 289 24.53 -0.37 81.38
N PRO A 290 23.88 -0.14 82.54
CA PRO A 290 24.57 -0.01 83.83
C PRO A 290 25.23 -1.32 84.26
N THR A 291 26.52 -1.27 84.58
CA THR A 291 27.33 -2.44 84.97
C THR A 291 27.05 -2.92 86.40
N ASP A 292 26.48 -2.06 87.25
CA ASP A 292 26.04 -2.35 88.60
C ASP A 292 24.59 -2.87 88.68
N ALA A 293 23.90 -2.94 87.54
CA ALA A 293 22.55 -3.47 87.50
C ALA A 293 22.50 -4.97 87.83
N ASP A 294 21.47 -5.34 88.59
CA ASP A 294 21.27 -6.71 89.08
C ASP A 294 20.96 -7.74 87.97
N TYR A 295 20.63 -7.28 86.76
CA TYR A 295 20.47 -8.11 85.57
C TYR A 295 21.73 -8.20 84.68
N TYR A 296 22.75 -7.37 84.90
CA TYR A 296 23.86 -7.19 83.96
C TYR A 296 24.66 -8.47 83.74
N VAL A 297 25.04 -9.15 84.83
CA VAL A 297 25.77 -10.42 84.77
C VAL A 297 24.89 -11.51 84.14
N LEU A 298 23.61 -11.57 84.52
CA LEU A 298 22.66 -12.52 83.92
C LEU A 298 22.56 -12.34 82.41
N LEU A 299 22.53 -11.09 81.93
CA LEU A 299 22.44 -10.76 80.52
C LEU A 299 23.67 -11.22 79.75
N LYS A 300 24.87 -10.86 80.21
CA LYS A 300 26.15 -11.28 79.59
C LYS A 300 26.22 -12.80 79.48
N ASP A 301 25.93 -13.50 80.57
CA ASP A 301 25.98 -14.96 80.62
C ASP A 301 24.92 -15.60 79.74
N TYR A 302 23.70 -15.05 79.71
CA TYR A 302 22.64 -15.60 78.85
C TYR A 302 22.96 -15.41 77.36
N LEU A 303 23.48 -14.25 76.96
CA LEU A 303 23.92 -13.99 75.58
C LEU A 303 25.06 -14.94 75.16
N GLY A 304 26.03 -15.16 76.04
CA GLY A 304 27.11 -16.14 75.82
C GLY A 304 26.59 -17.57 75.63
N GLU A 305 25.46 -17.93 76.24
CA GLU A 305 24.84 -19.25 76.06
C GLU A 305 24.02 -19.38 74.78
N VAL A 306 23.25 -18.37 74.38
CA VAL A 306 22.25 -18.51 73.30
C VAL A 306 22.79 -18.23 71.91
N LEU A 307 23.78 -17.33 71.77
CA LEU A 307 24.23 -16.87 70.46
C LEU A 307 24.97 -17.97 69.65
N PHE A 308 25.61 -18.91 70.34
CA PHE A 308 26.56 -19.85 69.73
C PHE A 308 26.04 -21.29 69.61
N GLN A 309 24.75 -21.53 69.86
CA GLN A 309 24.15 -22.89 69.77
C GLN A 309 23.79 -23.32 68.34
N GLY A 310 24.08 -22.49 67.33
CA GLY A 310 23.67 -22.73 65.94
C GLY A 310 22.15 -22.71 65.74
N LYS A 311 21.43 -22.02 66.63
CA LYS A 311 19.98 -21.81 66.54
C LYS A 311 19.69 -20.33 66.34
N PRO A 312 18.71 -19.97 65.49
CA PRO A 312 18.33 -18.58 65.33
C PRO A 312 17.83 -17.97 66.65
N VAL A 313 18.15 -16.70 66.89
CA VAL A 313 17.72 -15.93 68.05
C VAL A 313 16.60 -14.98 67.61
N ILE A 314 15.40 -15.24 68.11
CA ILE A 314 14.23 -14.38 67.94
C ILE A 314 14.31 -13.23 68.95
N VAL A 315 14.25 -12.00 68.46
CA VAL A 315 14.31 -10.79 69.29
C VAL A 315 13.37 -9.72 68.75
N SER A 316 12.85 -8.86 69.64
CA SER A 316 12.11 -7.67 69.23
C SER A 316 12.95 -6.79 68.32
N ARG A 317 12.38 -6.28 67.23
CA ARG A 317 13.07 -5.39 66.29
C ARG A 317 13.63 -4.15 66.98
N ASN A 318 12.91 -3.61 67.96
CA ASN A 318 13.28 -2.36 68.62
C ASN A 318 14.58 -2.51 69.43
N THR A 319 14.72 -3.58 70.20
CA THR A 319 15.91 -3.82 71.04
C THR A 319 16.99 -4.62 70.31
N GLY A 320 16.57 -5.45 69.35
CA GLY A 320 17.43 -6.37 68.62
C GLY A 320 18.48 -5.66 67.78
N MET A 321 18.14 -4.54 67.13
CA MET A 321 19.10 -3.82 66.28
C MET A 321 20.33 -3.34 67.07
N SER A 322 20.13 -2.78 68.26
CA SER A 322 21.22 -2.32 69.13
C SER A 322 22.04 -3.50 69.68
N LEU A 323 21.38 -4.59 70.06
CA LEU A 323 22.06 -5.82 70.47
C LEU A 323 22.95 -6.39 69.36
N MET A 324 22.41 -6.49 68.15
CA MET A 324 23.14 -7.04 67.01
C MET A 324 24.41 -6.23 66.69
N LYS A 325 24.33 -4.89 66.79
CA LYS A 325 25.51 -4.02 66.66
C LYS A 325 26.56 -4.33 67.73
N CYS A 326 26.16 -4.47 69.00
CA CYS A 326 27.08 -4.81 70.09
C CYS A 326 27.77 -6.14 69.82
N VAL A 327 26.99 -7.19 69.54
CA VAL A 327 27.52 -8.54 69.28
C VAL A 327 28.44 -8.56 68.07
N SER A 328 28.07 -7.86 67.00
CA SER A 328 28.88 -7.78 65.78
C SER A 328 30.18 -7.01 66.00
N ASN A 329 30.15 -5.91 66.75
CA ASN A 329 31.33 -5.12 67.10
C ASN A 329 32.30 -5.91 67.98
N THR A 330 31.75 -6.73 68.88
CA THR A 330 32.51 -7.64 69.74
C THR A 330 33.16 -8.78 68.96
N LEU A 331 32.43 -9.41 68.03
CA LEU A 331 32.87 -10.69 67.44
C LEU A 331 33.68 -10.53 66.14
N ILE A 332 33.30 -9.59 65.27
CA ILE A 332 33.82 -9.50 63.90
C ILE A 332 34.26 -8.09 63.49
N ASN A 333 34.57 -7.22 64.46
CA ASN A 333 35.09 -5.88 64.24
C ASN A 333 34.24 -5.05 63.25
N THR A 334 32.92 -5.08 63.43
CA THR A 334 32.03 -4.20 62.66
C THR A 334 30.68 -4.04 63.35
N THR A 335 30.12 -2.84 63.34
CA THR A 335 28.74 -2.60 63.76
C THR A 335 27.73 -2.89 62.63
N ASP A 336 28.20 -3.11 61.40
CA ASP A 336 27.36 -3.38 60.24
C ASP A 336 26.90 -4.83 60.23
N VAL A 337 25.59 -5.02 60.37
CA VAL A 337 24.95 -6.34 60.42
C VAL A 337 24.16 -6.52 59.12
N PRO A 338 24.63 -7.42 58.23
CA PRO A 338 23.90 -7.77 57.02
C PRO A 338 22.47 -8.15 57.37
N THR A 339 21.53 -7.39 56.79
CA THR A 339 20.09 -7.55 57.07
C THR A 339 19.37 -7.88 55.79
N LEU A 340 18.69 -9.02 55.77
CA LEU A 340 17.74 -9.37 54.73
C LEU A 340 16.35 -9.02 55.25
N VAL A 341 15.67 -8.08 54.61
CA VAL A 341 14.29 -7.73 54.95
C VAL A 341 13.34 -8.62 54.16
N PHE A 342 12.31 -9.14 54.81
CA PHE A 342 11.29 -9.93 54.14
C PHE A 342 10.62 -9.13 53.00
N ALA A 343 10.51 -9.76 51.84
CA ALA A 343 9.75 -9.30 50.69
C ALA A 343 8.88 -10.45 50.16
N SER A 344 7.70 -10.15 49.62
CA SER A 344 6.71 -11.17 49.22
C SER A 344 7.19 -12.11 48.12
N ASP A 345 8.16 -11.68 47.31
CA ASP A 345 8.75 -12.43 46.19
C ASP A 345 10.05 -13.17 46.58
N ILE A 346 10.43 -13.16 47.86
CA ILE A 346 11.66 -13.79 48.32
C ILE A 346 11.60 -15.32 48.19
N THR A 347 12.68 -15.90 47.64
CA THR A 347 12.79 -17.34 47.41
C THR A 347 13.73 -18.00 48.42
N GLU A 348 13.56 -19.31 48.66
CA GLU A 348 14.48 -20.10 49.50
C GLU A 348 15.94 -19.92 49.06
N ARG A 349 16.21 -19.93 47.74
CA ARG A 349 17.55 -19.74 47.20
C ARG A 349 18.13 -18.36 47.50
N ALA A 350 17.28 -17.32 47.54
CA ALA A 350 17.74 -15.99 47.88
C ALA A 350 18.15 -15.90 49.36
N ILE A 351 17.38 -16.52 50.26
CA ILE A 351 17.72 -16.59 51.70
C ILE A 351 19.01 -17.40 51.90
N ASP A 352 19.11 -18.57 51.27
CA ASP A 352 20.28 -19.44 51.37
C ASP A 352 21.54 -18.79 50.79
N SER A 353 21.42 -18.10 49.66
CA SER A 353 22.51 -17.32 49.06
C SER A 353 22.92 -16.14 49.93
N PHE A 354 21.95 -15.44 50.52
CA PHE A 354 22.22 -14.35 51.47
C PHE A 354 23.00 -14.87 52.67
N LEU A 355 22.53 -15.94 53.32
CA LEU A 355 23.24 -16.53 54.47
C LEU A 355 24.64 -16.97 54.06
N SER A 356 24.77 -17.73 52.96
CA SER A 356 26.07 -18.23 52.46
C SER A 356 27.11 -17.13 52.24
N ARG A 357 26.70 -15.97 51.70
CA ARG A 357 27.59 -14.85 51.36
C ARG A 357 27.79 -13.86 52.49
N SER A 358 26.91 -13.87 53.50
CA SER A 358 26.97 -12.92 54.59
C SER A 358 28.08 -13.23 55.59
N LYS A 359 28.38 -12.26 56.46
CA LYS A 359 29.33 -12.40 57.57
C LYS A 359 28.79 -13.34 58.66
N ARG A 360 29.47 -13.38 59.81
CA ARG A 360 29.18 -14.26 60.96
C ARG A 360 27.84 -13.95 61.64
N ILE A 361 27.52 -12.67 61.83
CA ILE A 361 26.27 -12.17 62.41
C ILE A 361 25.36 -11.70 61.28
N VAL A 362 24.09 -12.12 61.28
CA VAL A 362 23.11 -11.75 60.24
C VAL A 362 21.73 -11.52 60.85
N CYS A 363 20.94 -10.66 60.20
CA CYS A 363 19.55 -10.42 60.54
C CYS A 363 18.63 -10.85 59.40
N LEU A 364 17.60 -11.63 59.72
CA LEU A 364 16.45 -11.86 58.85
C LEU A 364 15.27 -11.09 59.43
N ASP A 365 15.00 -9.92 58.85
CA ASP A 365 14.02 -8.97 59.37
C ASP A 365 12.60 -9.27 58.90
N ASN A 366 11.70 -9.40 59.88
CA ASN A 366 10.26 -9.56 59.68
C ASN A 366 9.84 -10.84 58.91
N PHE A 367 10.60 -11.93 59.06
CA PHE A 367 10.27 -13.23 58.43
C PHE A 367 9.23 -14.04 59.20
N ILE A 368 9.25 -13.97 60.54
CA ILE A 368 8.32 -14.71 61.39
C ILE A 368 6.89 -14.18 61.19
N GLY A 369 5.96 -15.06 60.85
CA GLY A 369 4.57 -14.74 60.51
C GLY A 369 4.35 -14.33 59.05
N ASN A 370 5.41 -14.06 58.27
CA ASN A 370 5.30 -13.63 56.86
C ASN A 370 5.89 -14.64 55.86
N TYR A 371 6.77 -15.53 56.31
CA TYR A 371 7.37 -16.59 55.50
C TYR A 371 7.11 -17.96 56.13
N ASN A 372 7.23 -19.04 55.35
CA ASN A 372 7.09 -20.39 55.88
C ASN A 372 8.22 -20.69 56.88
N GLU A 373 7.89 -20.73 58.18
CA GLU A 373 8.87 -20.91 59.25
C GLU A 373 9.56 -22.28 59.19
N THR A 374 8.88 -23.32 58.71
CA THR A 374 9.49 -24.65 58.54
C THR A 374 10.62 -24.61 57.50
N THR A 375 10.37 -23.94 56.38
CA THR A 375 11.40 -23.72 55.35
C THR A 375 12.52 -22.84 55.89
N LEU A 376 12.18 -21.75 56.59
CA LEU A 376 13.17 -20.84 57.17
C LEU A 376 14.13 -21.52 58.15
N ILE A 377 13.58 -22.34 59.05
CA ILE A 377 14.36 -23.12 60.02
C ILE A 377 15.24 -24.14 59.28
N THR A 378 14.72 -24.80 58.24
CA THR A 378 15.49 -25.78 57.45
C THR A 378 16.68 -25.13 56.75
N ILE A 379 16.51 -23.92 56.20
CA ILE A 379 17.61 -23.16 55.61
C ILE A 379 18.60 -22.76 56.71
N SER A 380 18.11 -22.24 57.84
CA SER A 380 18.95 -21.83 58.97
C SER A 380 19.79 -22.99 59.52
N ASP A 381 19.25 -24.22 59.52
CA ASP A 381 19.94 -25.44 59.97
C ASP A 381 21.16 -25.81 59.09
N ARG A 382 21.21 -25.33 57.84
CA ARG A 382 22.37 -25.48 56.94
C ARG A 382 23.49 -24.47 57.25
N HIS A 383 23.19 -23.42 58.01
CA HIS A 383 24.08 -22.29 58.33
C HIS A 383 24.30 -22.12 59.84
N LYS A 384 24.46 -23.23 60.59
CA LYS A 384 24.67 -23.22 62.05
C LYS A 384 25.95 -22.52 62.49
N ASP A 385 26.90 -22.36 61.57
CA ASP A 385 28.12 -21.57 61.75
C ASP A 385 27.85 -20.06 61.85
N LYS A 386 26.61 -19.59 61.73
CA LYS A 386 26.19 -18.18 61.82
C LYS A 386 25.33 -17.90 63.04
N VAL A 387 25.45 -16.69 63.57
CA VAL A 387 24.50 -16.17 64.57
C VAL A 387 23.41 -15.46 63.79
N ILE A 388 22.26 -16.13 63.68
CA ILE A 388 21.12 -15.66 62.90
C ILE A 388 20.13 -15.01 63.85
N PHE A 389 19.90 -13.72 63.70
CA PHE A 389 18.82 -13.02 64.40
C PHE A 389 17.56 -13.00 63.54
N LEU A 390 16.42 -13.30 64.15
CA LEU A 390 15.09 -13.20 63.55
C LEU A 390 14.35 -12.08 64.29
N THR A 391 14.14 -10.94 63.62
CA THR A 391 13.45 -9.82 64.27
C THR A 391 11.93 -9.91 64.07
N VAL A 392 11.19 -9.62 65.14
CA VAL A 392 9.74 -9.46 65.12
C VAL A 392 9.35 -8.01 65.40
N ALA A 393 8.39 -7.48 64.64
CA ALA A 393 7.91 -6.11 64.86
C ALA A 393 7.17 -5.96 66.20
N TYR A 394 6.46 -7.01 66.63
CA TYR A 394 5.76 -7.09 67.91
C TYR A 394 5.91 -8.51 68.46
N ASP A 395 6.30 -8.66 69.73
CA ASP A 395 6.50 -9.97 70.36
C ASP A 395 5.25 -10.86 70.30
N ARG A 396 4.05 -10.25 70.35
CA ARG A 396 2.76 -10.94 70.24
C ARG A 396 2.61 -11.78 68.97
N THR A 397 3.35 -11.51 67.90
CA THR A 397 3.37 -12.35 66.70
C THR A 397 3.72 -13.80 67.01
N LEU A 398 4.59 -14.03 68.00
CA LEU A 398 5.03 -15.37 68.41
C LEU A 398 3.90 -16.23 68.99
N ARG A 399 2.79 -15.63 69.44
CA ARG A 399 1.61 -16.37 69.92
C ARG A 399 0.99 -17.24 68.84
N TYR A 400 1.18 -16.88 67.58
CA TYR A 400 0.63 -17.57 66.42
C TYR A 400 1.64 -18.55 65.79
N VAL A 401 2.87 -18.58 66.28
CA VAL A 401 3.90 -19.53 65.83
C VAL A 401 3.72 -20.85 66.59
N PRO A 402 3.72 -22.01 65.92
CA PRO A 402 3.64 -23.30 66.61
C PRO A 402 4.74 -23.47 67.65
N ASN A 403 4.37 -23.95 68.85
CA ASN A 403 5.30 -24.19 69.95
C ASN A 403 6.44 -25.16 69.55
N GLU A 404 6.17 -26.08 68.64
CA GLU A 404 7.14 -27.03 68.09
C GLU A 404 8.26 -26.36 67.29
N LEU A 405 8.00 -25.19 66.69
CA LEU A 405 9.01 -24.41 65.98
C LEU A 405 9.90 -23.62 66.93
N MET A 406 9.34 -23.18 68.06
CA MET A 406 10.08 -22.44 69.09
C MET A 406 11.18 -23.27 69.77
N LYS A 407 11.23 -24.60 69.57
CA LYS A 407 12.36 -25.43 70.04
C LYS A 407 13.62 -25.29 69.16
N TYR A 408 13.46 -24.79 67.93
CA TYR A 408 14.55 -24.61 66.98
C TYR A 408 15.14 -23.20 67.02
N CYS A 409 14.53 -22.28 67.79
CA CYS A 409 15.00 -20.92 67.98
C CYS A 409 15.20 -20.64 69.47
N HIS A 410 15.99 -19.63 69.80
CA HIS A 410 16.02 -19.02 71.12
C HIS A 410 15.17 -17.77 71.13
N TYR A 411 14.29 -17.62 72.10
CA TYR A 411 13.60 -16.36 72.33
C TYR A 411 14.41 -15.53 73.31
N LEU A 412 14.69 -14.30 72.93
CA LEU A 412 15.42 -13.32 73.72
C LEU A 412 14.61 -12.03 73.74
N ASN A 413 14.21 -11.60 74.92
CA ASN A 413 13.49 -10.37 75.12
C ASN A 413 14.30 -9.42 76.01
N LEU A 414 14.52 -8.21 75.48
CA LEU A 414 15.26 -7.15 76.13
C LEU A 414 14.41 -5.90 76.36
N ASN A 415 13.08 -6.00 76.20
CA ASN A 415 12.16 -4.87 76.23
C ASN A 415 12.16 -4.12 77.58
N ARG A 416 12.72 -4.71 78.65
CA ARG A 416 12.78 -4.15 80.01
C ARG A 416 14.09 -3.38 80.28
N ILE A 417 14.98 -3.35 79.29
CA ILE A 417 16.27 -2.65 79.37
C ILE A 417 16.20 -1.51 78.35
N GLU A 418 15.88 -0.32 78.84
CA GLU A 418 15.54 0.85 78.01
C GLU A 418 16.70 1.27 77.09
N GLU A 419 17.93 1.02 77.51
CA GLU A 419 19.15 1.36 76.76
C GLU A 419 19.22 0.67 75.39
N PHE A 420 18.60 -0.50 75.23
CA PHE A 420 18.53 -1.16 73.92
C PHE A 420 17.55 -0.50 72.94
N THR A 421 16.59 0.29 73.43
CA THR A 421 15.62 1.00 72.58
C THR A 421 16.18 2.30 72.01
N ALA A 422 17.23 2.85 72.62
CA ALA A 422 17.96 3.98 72.08
C ALA A 422 18.79 3.51 70.88
N ASN A 423 18.55 4.08 69.70
CA ASN A 423 19.37 3.83 68.51
C ASN A 423 20.67 4.66 68.61
N LYS A 424 21.46 4.40 69.64
CA LYS A 424 22.76 5.05 69.87
C LYS A 424 23.81 4.43 68.95
N GLU A 425 24.71 5.26 68.44
CA GLU A 425 25.90 4.77 67.76
C GLU A 425 26.92 4.29 68.80
N LEU A 426 27.52 3.13 68.55
CA LEU A 426 28.58 2.60 69.41
C LEU A 426 29.88 3.34 69.14
N SER A 427 30.54 3.80 70.20
CA SER A 427 31.87 4.39 70.20
C SER A 427 32.96 3.45 70.72
N GLU A 428 32.58 2.29 71.29
CA GLU A 428 33.55 1.30 71.77
C GLU A 428 34.40 0.72 70.63
N ASP A 429 35.70 0.57 70.89
CA ASP A 429 36.65 0.04 69.90
C ASP A 429 36.25 -1.40 69.49
N PRO A 430 36.25 -1.70 68.18
CA PRO A 430 35.84 -3.00 67.70
C PRO A 430 36.83 -4.11 68.08
N SER A 431 36.30 -5.30 68.36
CA SER A 431 37.07 -6.48 68.77
C SER A 431 36.94 -7.63 67.76
N ILE A 432 37.88 -8.58 67.80
CA ILE A 432 37.84 -9.83 67.05
C ILE A 432 38.09 -10.96 68.04
N VAL A 433 37.17 -11.90 68.14
CA VAL A 433 37.31 -13.08 69.00
C VAL A 433 37.53 -14.32 68.16
N ASP A 434 38.53 -15.10 68.51
CA ASP A 434 38.83 -16.37 67.87
C ASP A 434 37.73 -17.41 68.15
N GLU A 435 37.25 -18.10 67.11
CA GLU A 435 36.20 -19.12 67.23
C GLU A 435 36.69 -20.54 66.91
N THR A 436 36.01 -21.56 67.46
CA THR A 436 36.17 -22.98 67.14
C THR A 436 34.82 -23.63 66.82
N GLU A 437 34.86 -24.75 66.09
CA GLU A 437 33.67 -25.57 65.82
C GLU A 437 33.34 -26.45 67.03
N VAL A 438 32.06 -26.48 67.40
CA VAL A 438 31.56 -27.24 68.55
C VAL A 438 30.55 -28.28 68.07
N SER A 439 30.60 -29.48 68.64
CA SER A 439 29.55 -30.51 68.46
C SER A 439 28.38 -30.22 69.39
N ASN A 440 27.14 -30.28 68.89
CA ASN A 440 25.92 -30.04 69.67
C ASN A 440 25.98 -30.76 71.04
N ASP A 441 25.85 -29.99 72.12
CA ASP A 441 25.95 -30.52 73.47
C ASP A 441 24.86 -31.54 73.79
N ILE A 442 25.28 -32.60 74.48
CA ILE A 442 24.42 -33.62 75.08
C ILE A 442 23.94 -33.04 76.41
N PHE A 443 22.66 -32.68 76.46
CA PHE A 443 22.03 -32.21 77.69
C PHE A 443 21.87 -33.37 78.68
N THR A 444 22.29 -33.18 79.93
CA THR A 444 21.95 -34.06 81.07
C THR A 444 20.96 -33.35 82.00
N PRO A 445 19.66 -33.35 81.67
CA PRO A 445 18.67 -32.71 82.50
C PRO A 445 18.19 -33.64 83.60
N ASP A 446 18.77 -33.51 84.78
CA ASP A 446 18.17 -34.07 86.00
C ASP A 446 18.53 -33.23 87.23
N SER A 447 18.10 -31.97 87.21
CA SER A 447 18.25 -31.06 88.34
C SER A 447 16.88 -30.69 88.91
N ARG A 448 16.83 -30.41 90.22
CA ARG A 448 15.61 -29.89 90.88
C ARG A 448 15.08 -28.62 90.19
N TRP A 449 15.97 -27.86 89.54
CA TRP A 449 15.66 -26.59 88.88
C TRP A 449 15.02 -26.81 87.50
N SER A 450 15.42 -27.85 86.79
CA SER A 450 14.75 -28.30 85.56
C SER A 450 13.30 -28.69 85.83
N GLN A 451 13.06 -29.44 86.92
CA GLN A 451 11.71 -29.80 87.35
C GLN A 451 10.91 -28.58 87.80
N LEU A 452 11.53 -27.64 88.52
CA LEU A 452 10.88 -26.38 88.89
C LEU A 452 10.46 -25.58 87.65
N LEU A 453 11.32 -25.45 86.64
CA LEU A 453 10.96 -24.76 85.40
C LEU A 453 9.80 -25.46 84.68
N ARG A 454 9.81 -26.80 84.64
CA ARG A 454 8.72 -27.57 84.03
C ARG A 454 7.36 -27.28 84.69
N GLU A 455 7.33 -27.26 86.03
CA GLU A 455 6.13 -26.91 86.80
C GLU A 455 5.66 -25.47 86.51
N LEU A 456 6.59 -24.51 86.44
CA LEU A 456 6.28 -23.13 86.07
C LEU A 456 5.68 -23.04 84.65
N LEU A 457 6.31 -23.68 83.67
CA LEU A 457 5.86 -23.68 82.28
C LEU A 457 4.46 -24.31 82.15
N ASP A 458 4.19 -25.41 82.86
CA ASP A 458 2.88 -26.06 82.87
C ASP A 458 1.79 -25.14 83.45
N GLU A 459 2.07 -24.39 84.53
CA GLU A 459 1.18 -23.38 85.12
C GLU A 459 0.95 -22.19 84.17
N PHE A 460 1.96 -21.78 83.39
CA PHE A 460 1.81 -20.76 82.34
C PHE A 460 1.10 -21.26 81.08
N GLY A 461 0.79 -22.56 80.98
CA GLY A 461 0.15 -23.17 79.82
C GLY A 461 1.12 -23.54 78.67
N ILE A 462 2.42 -23.50 78.90
CA ILE A 462 3.46 -23.93 77.96
C ILE A 462 3.74 -25.42 78.21
N ARG A 463 3.20 -26.30 77.36
CA ARG A 463 3.23 -27.76 77.56
C ARG A 463 3.96 -28.50 76.44
N GLY A 464 4.22 -29.79 76.66
CA GLY A 464 4.72 -30.71 75.64
C GLY A 464 6.21 -30.50 75.31
N ALA A 465 6.55 -30.63 74.02
CA ALA A 465 7.95 -30.67 73.57
C ALA A 465 8.74 -29.40 73.88
N LEU A 466 8.09 -28.22 73.85
CA LEU A 466 8.74 -26.95 74.17
C LEU A 466 9.10 -26.85 75.66
N SER A 467 8.20 -27.30 76.54
CA SER A 467 8.44 -27.34 77.99
C SER A 467 9.59 -28.27 78.34
N ALA A 468 9.60 -29.48 77.78
CA ALA A 468 10.69 -30.43 77.93
C ALA A 468 12.03 -29.85 77.43
N TYR A 469 12.02 -29.20 76.27
CA TYR A 469 13.20 -28.59 75.67
C TYR A 469 13.78 -27.45 76.54
N LYS A 470 12.95 -26.49 76.97
CA LYS A 470 13.43 -25.38 77.83
C LYS A 470 13.94 -25.88 79.18
N SER A 471 13.20 -26.81 79.80
CA SER A 471 13.60 -27.43 81.08
C SER A 471 14.93 -28.16 80.96
N ALA A 472 15.23 -28.78 79.82
CA ALA A 472 16.45 -29.54 79.64
C ALA A 472 17.73 -28.68 79.64
N ARG A 473 17.60 -27.36 79.52
CA ARG A 473 18.72 -26.40 79.50
C ARG A 473 19.08 -25.85 80.88
N VAL A 474 18.38 -26.28 81.93
CA VAL A 474 18.58 -25.78 83.30
C VAL A 474 19.41 -26.77 84.11
N SER A 475 20.67 -26.40 84.36
CA SER A 475 21.62 -27.16 85.20
C SER A 475 21.57 -26.74 86.67
N ASP A 476 21.30 -25.47 86.93
CA ASP A 476 21.47 -24.81 88.23
C ASP A 476 20.48 -23.64 88.40
N GLU A 477 20.57 -22.93 89.54
CA GLU A 477 19.69 -21.80 89.81
C GLU A 477 19.97 -20.58 88.91
N MET A 478 21.21 -20.41 88.47
CA MET A 478 21.63 -19.27 87.64
C MET A 478 21.12 -19.42 86.21
N SER A 479 21.22 -20.61 85.62
CA SER A 479 20.60 -20.96 84.33
C SER A 479 19.08 -20.83 84.36
N LEU A 480 18.43 -21.25 85.46
CA LEU A 480 17.01 -20.97 85.67
C LEU A 480 16.73 -19.47 85.68
N SER A 481 17.50 -18.70 86.46
CA SER A 481 17.29 -17.26 86.60
C SER A 481 17.45 -16.52 85.27
N ARG A 482 18.45 -16.89 84.46
CA ARG A 482 18.69 -16.33 83.11
C ARG A 482 17.54 -16.61 82.16
N LEU A 483 17.06 -17.85 82.12
CA LEU A 483 15.90 -18.23 81.31
C LEU A 483 14.62 -17.53 81.76
N LEU A 484 14.40 -17.39 83.07
CA LEU A 484 13.24 -16.65 83.59
C LEU A 484 13.31 -15.16 83.21
N ALA A 485 14.47 -14.52 83.36
CA ALA A 485 14.66 -13.10 83.10
C ALA A 485 14.41 -12.69 81.65
N PHE A 486 14.96 -13.45 80.69
CA PHE A 486 15.09 -13.01 79.30
C PHE A 486 14.30 -13.83 78.27
N ASP A 487 13.72 -14.96 78.67
CA ASP A 487 12.94 -15.83 77.78
C ASP A 487 11.54 -16.07 78.36
N VAL A 488 11.43 -16.80 79.47
CA VAL A 488 10.17 -17.38 79.94
C VAL A 488 9.20 -16.34 80.49
N LEU A 489 9.61 -15.49 81.44
CA LEU A 489 8.70 -14.48 82.01
C LEU A 489 8.35 -13.39 80.99
N PRO A 490 9.29 -12.88 80.17
CA PRO A 490 8.94 -12.00 79.06
C PRO A 490 7.99 -12.66 78.05
N TYR A 491 8.15 -13.96 77.74
CA TYR A 491 7.24 -14.66 76.85
C TYR A 491 5.82 -14.71 77.44
N CYS A 492 5.70 -14.93 78.75
CA CYS A 492 4.42 -14.88 79.45
C CYS A 492 3.74 -13.52 79.33
N VAL A 493 4.48 -12.43 79.56
CA VAL A 493 3.91 -11.07 79.56
C VAL A 493 3.69 -10.55 78.14
N ASP A 494 4.69 -10.61 77.26
CA ASP A 494 4.65 -9.94 75.95
C ASP A 494 4.00 -10.78 74.85
N VAL A 495 4.12 -12.12 74.94
CA VAL A 495 3.58 -13.03 73.92
C VAL A 495 2.22 -13.59 74.34
N LEU A 496 2.16 -14.21 75.53
CA LEU A 496 0.92 -14.84 76.02
C LEU A 496 -0.06 -13.83 76.62
N GLN A 497 0.41 -12.67 77.06
CA GLN A 497 -0.37 -11.64 77.76
C GLN A 497 -0.98 -12.16 79.07
N ILE A 498 -0.19 -12.89 79.85
CA ILE A 498 -0.54 -13.32 81.20
C ILE A 498 0.36 -12.63 82.23
N ALA A 499 -0.17 -12.37 83.42
CA ALA A 499 0.60 -11.85 84.55
C ALA A 499 1.20 -13.03 85.33
N PRO A 500 2.50 -13.34 85.18
CA PRO A 500 3.06 -14.61 85.62
C PRO A 500 2.95 -14.82 87.14
N PHE A 501 3.07 -13.77 87.95
CA PHE A 501 2.90 -13.84 89.41
C PHE A 501 1.45 -14.07 89.86
N ASN A 502 0.46 -13.73 89.03
CA ASN A 502 -0.95 -14.02 89.30
C ASN A 502 -1.36 -15.40 88.79
N THR A 503 -0.65 -15.93 87.79
CA THR A 503 -0.95 -17.21 87.15
C THR A 503 -0.30 -18.40 87.86
N SER A 504 0.92 -18.23 88.39
CA SER A 504 1.73 -19.34 88.90
C SER A 504 1.95 -19.26 90.40
N GLU A 505 1.32 -20.16 91.16
CA GLU A 505 1.62 -20.35 92.58
C GLU A 505 3.07 -20.76 92.79
N ARG A 506 3.61 -21.55 91.86
CA ARG A 506 4.98 -22.03 91.95
C ARG A 506 5.98 -20.89 91.79
N LEU A 507 5.71 -19.92 90.91
CA LEU A 507 6.52 -18.71 90.77
C LEU A 507 6.47 -17.88 92.05
N VAL A 508 5.30 -17.69 92.64
CA VAL A 508 5.14 -16.93 93.90
C VAL A 508 5.91 -17.61 95.04
N LYS A 509 5.88 -18.95 95.13
CA LYS A 509 6.66 -19.70 96.15
C LYS A 509 8.17 -19.58 95.93
N TYR A 510 8.63 -19.48 94.68
CA TYR A 510 10.05 -19.42 94.35
C TYR A 510 10.63 -18.00 94.42
N ALA A 511 9.95 -17.03 93.80
CA ALA A 511 10.39 -15.66 93.56
C ALA A 511 9.44 -14.57 94.12
N GLY A 512 8.43 -14.94 94.92
CA GLY A 512 7.63 -13.99 95.70
C GLY A 512 8.34 -13.51 96.98
N ASP A 513 7.64 -12.77 97.85
CA ASP A 513 8.22 -12.14 99.04
C ASP A 513 8.97 -13.13 99.96
N GLY A 514 8.34 -14.28 100.24
CA GLY A 514 8.93 -15.38 101.02
C GLY A 514 9.81 -16.34 100.23
N GLY A 515 10.02 -16.08 98.93
CA GLY A 515 10.81 -16.90 98.03
C GLY A 515 12.32 -16.83 98.31
N ARG A 516 13.02 -17.90 97.94
CA ARG A 516 14.48 -18.06 98.12
C ARG A 516 15.30 -17.72 96.87
N CYS A 517 14.66 -17.36 95.75
CA CYS A 517 15.36 -16.96 94.54
C CYS A 517 16.24 -15.72 94.79
N SER A 518 17.50 -15.78 94.36
CA SER A 518 18.45 -14.66 94.47
C SER A 518 18.07 -13.44 93.62
N HIS A 519 17.30 -13.64 92.54
CA HIS A 519 16.86 -12.58 91.63
C HIS A 519 15.37 -12.24 91.77
N LYS A 520 14.75 -12.56 92.92
CA LYS A 520 13.32 -12.31 93.15
C LYS A 520 12.92 -10.85 92.98
N ASP A 521 13.75 -9.92 93.45
CA ASP A 521 13.46 -8.49 93.37
C ASP A 521 13.50 -7.98 91.92
N LEU A 522 14.41 -8.50 91.10
CA LEU A 522 14.44 -8.26 89.66
C LEU A 522 13.16 -8.78 88.99
N PHE A 523 12.79 -10.03 89.23
CA PHE A 523 11.61 -10.64 88.60
C PHE A 523 10.32 -9.93 89.00
N LYS A 524 10.19 -9.54 90.27
CA LYS A 524 9.04 -8.76 90.73
C LYS A 524 8.99 -7.38 90.07
N ARG A 525 10.12 -6.67 90.00
CA ARG A 525 10.19 -5.34 89.35
C ARG A 525 9.77 -5.40 87.89
N TRP A 526 10.11 -6.48 87.19
CA TRP A 526 9.85 -6.60 85.75
C TRP A 526 8.51 -7.26 85.40
N PHE A 527 7.95 -8.11 86.27
CA PHE A 527 6.84 -8.99 85.87
C PHE A 527 5.71 -9.20 86.90
N ALA A 528 5.80 -8.63 88.12
CA ALA A 528 4.75 -8.77 89.13
C ALA A 528 3.60 -7.77 88.98
#